data_AF-A0A4R6VT81-F1
#
_entry.id   AF-A0A4R6VT81-F1
#
_cell.length_a   1.000
_cell.length_b   1.000
_cell.length_c   1.000
_cell.angle_alpha   90.00
_cell.angle_beta   90.00
_cell.angle_gamma   90.00
#
_symmetry.space_group_name_H-M   'P 1'
#
loop_
_entity.id
_entity.type
_entity.pdbx_description
1 polymer ?
#
loop_
_entity_poly.entity_id
_entity_poly.type
_entity_poly.pdbx_seq_one_letter_code
_entity_poly.pdbx_strand_id
1 'polypeptide(L)' 'MDLIVSHWHCPRCDVGGRDREPEPSCWNCGGAAVVTSRPRVDGDDAPVTS' A
#
# COMPACT_ATOMS: atom_id res chain seq x y z
N MET A 1 13.15 -2.64 12.08
CA MET A 1 13.16 -2.97 10.63
C MET A 1 11.97 -2.24 10.05
N ASP A 2 12.21 -1.14 9.34
CA ASP A 2 11.13 -0.28 8.84
C ASP A 2 10.46 -0.96 7.65
N LEU A 3 9.14 -1.01 7.64
CA LEU A 3 8.36 -1.53 6.53
C LEU A 3 7.81 -0.36 5.73
N ILE A 4 8.17 -0.26 4.46
CA ILE A 4 7.55 0.71 3.54
C ILE A 4 6.30 0.06 2.98
N VAL A 5 5.16 0.74 3.14
CA VAL A 5 3.88 0.31 2.56
C VAL A 5 3.45 1.37 1.57
N SER A 6 3.40 1.01 0.29
CA SER A 6 2.87 1.86 -0.78
C SER A 6 1.35 1.88 -0.71
N HIS A 7 0.77 3.05 -0.46
CA HIS A 7 -0.64 3.30 -0.75
C HIS A 7 -0.79 3.62 -2.23
N TRP A 8 -1.79 3.05 -2.87
CA TRP A 8 -1.99 3.21 -4.31
C TRP A 8 -3.47 3.32 -4.69
N HIS A 9 -3.72 3.89 -5.87
CA HIS A 9 -5.04 4.01 -6.49
C HIS A 9 -4.99 3.59 -7.96
N CYS A 10 -6.00 2.86 -8.43
CA CYS A 10 -6.16 2.49 -9.82
C CYS A 10 -7.21 3.38 -10.49
N PRO A 11 -6.84 4.29 -11.41
CA PRO A 11 -7.78 5.24 -12.03
C PRO A 11 -8.78 4.56 -12.99
N ARG A 12 -8.49 3.34 -13.45
CA ARG A 12 -9.39 2.58 -14.32
C ARG A 12 -10.51 1.92 -13.55
N CYS A 13 -10.19 1.38 -12.37
CA CYS A 13 -11.14 0.61 -11.55
C CYS A 13 -11.73 1.42 -10.40
N ASP A 14 -11.20 2.62 -10.13
CA ASP A 14 -11.56 3.48 -9.01
C ASP A 14 -11.43 2.78 -7.64
N VAL A 15 -10.41 1.92 -7.51
CA VAL A 15 -10.12 1.19 -6.25
C VAL A 15 -8.74 1.58 -5.72
N GLY A 16 -8.59 1.54 -4.41
CA GLY A 16 -7.32 1.73 -3.72
C GLY A 16 -6.84 0.46 -3.03
N GLY A 17 -5.57 0.48 -2.65
CA GLY A 17 -4.97 -0.61 -1.89
C GLY A 17 -3.66 -0.21 -1.21
N ARG A 18 -3.07 -1.19 -0.55
CA ARG A 18 -1.78 -1.08 0.14
C ARG A 18 -0.94 -2.30 -0.18
N ASP A 19 0.31 -2.08 -0.56
CA ASP A 19 1.25 -3.16 -0.88
C ASP A 19 2.65 -2.83 -0.36
N ARG A 20 3.50 -3.84 -0.19
CA ARG A 20 4.93 -3.68 0.14
C ARG A 20 5.77 -3.44 -1.11
N GLU A 21 5.22 -3.71 -2.29
CA GLU A 21 5.86 -3.43 -3.58
C GLU A 21 5.97 -1.91 -3.80
N PRO A 22 7.10 -1.40 -4.31
CA PRO A 22 7.24 0.01 -4.66
C PRO A 22 6.40 0.39 -5.88
N GLU A 23 6.13 -0.56 -6.77
CA GLU A 23 5.36 -0.38 -8.02
C GLU A 23 4.22 -1.40 -8.08
N PRO A 24 3.16 -1.20 -7.27
CA PRO A 24 2.05 -2.15 -7.17
C PRO A 24 1.21 -2.17 -8.45
N SER A 25 0.66 -3.35 -8.74
CA SER A 25 -0.37 -3.53 -9.77
C SER A 25 -1.76 -3.59 -9.11
N CYS A 26 -2.78 -3.16 -9.84
CA CYS A 26 -4.17 -3.23 -9.37
C CYS A 26 -4.62 -4.68 -9.24
N TRP A 27 -5.05 -5.09 -8.05
CA TRP A 27 -5.54 -6.46 -7.80
C TRP A 27 -6.77 -6.83 -8.65
N ASN A 28 -7.56 -5.85 -9.10
CA ASN A 28 -8.79 -6.10 -9.84
C ASN A 28 -8.56 -6.29 -11.34
N CYS A 29 -7.72 -5.47 -11.96
CA CYS A 29 -7.53 -5.48 -13.43
C CYS A 29 -6.11 -5.82 -13.88
N GLY A 30 -5.16 -5.98 -12.96
CA GLY A 30 -3.74 -6.20 -13.25
C GLY A 30 -3.02 -4.98 -13.85
N GLY A 31 -3.71 -3.85 -14.06
CA GLY A 31 -3.13 -2.64 -14.62
C GLY A 31 -2.23 -1.89 -13.63
N ALA A 32 -1.40 -0.98 -14.16
CA ALA A 32 -0.54 -0.13 -13.35
C ALA A 32 -1.35 0.71 -12.33
N ALA A 33 -0.95 0.66 -11.06
CA ALA A 33 -1.53 1.50 -10.02
C ALA A 33 -0.67 2.76 -9.81
N VAL A 34 -1.33 3.86 -9.47
CA VAL A 34 -0.67 5.12 -9.12
C VAL A 34 -0.39 5.10 -7.62
N VAL A 35 0.89 5.16 -7.24
CA VAL A 35 1.26 5.29 -5.82
C VAL A 35 0.93 6.71 -5.35
N THR A 36 0.14 6.80 -4.29
CA THR A 36 -0.31 8.09 -3.72
C THR A 36 0.49 8.47 -2.48
N SER A 37 1.04 7.50 -1.75
CA SER A 37 1.91 7.74 -0.60
C SER A 37 2.77 6.50 -0.28
N ARG A 38 3.93 6.72 0.35
CA ARG A 38 4.85 5.65 0.82
C ARG A 38 5.25 5.90 2.28
N PRO A 39 4.32 5.76 3.24
CA PRO A 39 4.66 5.83 4.65
C PRO A 39 5.75 4.81 4.99
N ARG A 40 6.73 5.25 5.77
CA ARG A 40 7.62 4.35 6.51
C ARG A 40 6.85 3.97 7.78
N VAL A 41 6.58 2.68 7.94
CA VAL A 41 6.01 2.16 9.17
C VAL A 41 7.20 1.73 10.02
N ASP A 42 7.47 2.49 11.09
CA ASP A 42 8.36 2.05 12.15
C ASP A 42 7.77 0.76 12.73
N GLY A 43 8.51 -0.34 12.63
CA GLY A 43 8.07 -1.63 13.13
C GLY A 43 8.05 -1.67 14.65
N ASP A 44 7.02 -1.10 15.27
CA ASP A 44 6.62 -1.36 16.65
C ASP A 44 5.12 -1.68 16.65
N ASP A 45 4.81 -2.96 16.49
CA ASP A 45 3.53 -3.51 16.91
C ASP A 45 3.53 -3.46 18.45
N ALA A 46 3.23 -2.28 19.01
CA ALA A 46 2.78 -2.23 20.39
C ALA A 46 1.43 -2.96 20.40
N PRO A 47 1.29 -4.08 21.13
CA PRO A 47 0.04 -4.79 21.17
C PRO A 47 -1.01 -3.84 21.75
N VAL A 48 -2.07 -3.59 20.96
CA VAL A 48 -3.32 -3.04 21.49
C VAL A 48 -3.83 -4.03 22.54
N THR A 49 -3.46 -3.78 23.79
CA THR A 49 -4.04 -4.45 24.95
C THR A 49 -5.43 -3.86 25.16
N SER A 50 -6.46 -4.67 24.96
CA SER A 50 -7.80 -4.46 25.51
C SER A 50 -8.08 -5.55 26.52
#